data_AF-A0A969P4R1-F1
#
_entry.id   AF-A0A969P4R1-F1
#
_cell.length_a   1.000
_cell.length_b   1.000
_cell.length_c   1.000
_cell.angle_alpha   90.00
_cell.angle_beta   90.00
_cell.angle_gamma   90.00
#
_symmetry.space_group_name_H-M   'P 1'
#
loop_
_entity.id
_entity.type
_entity.pdbx_description
1 polymer ?
#
loop_
_entity_poly.entity_id
_entity_poly.type
_entity_poly.pdbx_seq_one_letter_code
_entity_poly.pdbx_strand_id
1 'polypeptide(L)'
;MRRMKRRMDHGMVSLLLSSVFTLLIAAGVVSPTPGAMLAPTSVQAQTITNCVTQTAVTETECEALLALYTATDGDNWANNTSWGQDNYVCSWYGITCTDGSVTSLNLGSNNLSGSIPAQLGDLDQLT
;
A
#
# COMPACT_ATOMS: atom_id res chain seq x y z
N MET A 1 -29.20 -39.30 -7.34
CA MET A 1 -28.05 -38.78 -8.11
C MET A 1 -28.52 -37.71 -9.09
N ARG A 2 -28.37 -36.41 -8.78
CA ARG A 2 -28.34 -35.34 -9.81
C ARG A 2 -27.48 -34.19 -9.28
N ARG A 3 -26.21 -34.15 -9.71
CA ARG A 3 -25.37 -32.94 -9.62
C ARG A 3 -25.87 -31.99 -10.70
N MET A 4 -26.38 -30.84 -10.31
CA MET A 4 -26.81 -29.78 -11.23
C MET A 4 -25.80 -28.63 -11.27
N LYS A 5 -25.89 -27.91 -12.37
CA LYS A 5 -24.83 -27.22 -13.09
C LYS A 5 -24.85 -25.72 -12.76
N ARG A 6 -23.65 -25.16 -12.56
CA ARG A 6 -23.16 -23.79 -12.81
C ARG A 6 -24.14 -22.70 -13.30
N ARG A 7 -23.95 -21.50 -12.72
CA ARG A 7 -23.47 -20.20 -13.31
C ARG A 7 -24.41 -18.97 -13.14
N MET A 8 -23.79 -17.87 -12.63
CA MET A 8 -24.05 -16.42 -12.83
C MET A 8 -25.37 -15.84 -12.24
N ASP A 9 -25.41 -14.64 -11.64
CA ASP A 9 -24.90 -13.34 -12.13
C ASP A 9 -24.66 -12.32 -10.98
N HIS A 10 -24.02 -11.20 -11.32
CA HIS A 10 -23.71 -10.05 -10.47
C HIS A 10 -24.94 -9.19 -10.16
N GLY A 11 -25.02 -8.60 -8.95
CA GLY A 11 -25.76 -7.36 -8.71
C GLY A 11 -26.78 -7.36 -7.57
N MET A 12 -26.39 -6.81 -6.42
CA MET A 12 -27.24 -6.02 -5.49
C MET A 12 -26.30 -5.48 -4.39
N VAL A 13 -25.74 -4.28 -4.48
CA VAL A 13 -26.36 -3.00 -4.10
C VAL A 13 -27.10 -3.06 -2.74
N SER A 14 -26.63 -2.24 -1.81
CA SER A 14 -27.36 -1.62 -0.69
C SER A 14 -27.47 -2.28 0.70
N LEU A 15 -26.86 -1.57 1.66
CA LEU A 15 -27.44 -1.04 2.91
C LEU A 15 -27.80 -2.01 4.04
N LEU A 16 -26.92 -2.08 5.05
CA LEU A 16 -27.26 -1.96 6.48
C LEU A 16 -26.08 -1.25 7.18
N LEU A 17 -26.00 0.09 7.13
CA LEU A 17 -26.38 1.00 8.22
C LEU A 17 -25.77 0.64 9.59
N SER A 18 -24.74 1.41 9.94
CA SER A 18 -24.43 1.99 11.26
C SER A 18 -24.88 1.23 12.51
N SER A 19 -23.91 0.79 13.34
CA SER A 19 -23.84 1.05 14.79
C SER A 19 -22.94 0.05 15.51
N VAL A 20 -21.67 0.39 15.74
CA VAL A 20 -21.08 0.26 17.10
C VAL A 20 -20.10 1.41 17.28
N PHE A 21 -20.63 2.47 17.88
CA PHE A 21 -19.89 3.58 18.48
C PHE A 21 -19.17 3.05 19.73
N THR A 22 -17.84 3.22 19.76
CA THR A 22 -16.93 3.33 20.92
C THR A 22 -17.19 2.51 22.20
N LEU A 23 -16.20 1.73 22.66
CA LEU A 23 -15.63 1.89 24.02
C LEU A 23 -14.27 1.15 24.20
N LEU A 24 -13.21 1.94 24.36
CA LEU A 24 -12.16 1.88 25.40
C LEU A 24 -11.62 0.51 25.86
N ILE A 25 -10.32 0.26 25.66
CA ILE A 25 -9.53 -0.49 26.66
C ILE A 25 -8.14 0.18 26.83
N ALA A 26 -8.02 0.82 27.99
CA ALA A 26 -6.85 1.05 28.85
C ALA A 26 -5.44 1.08 28.25
N ALA A 27 -4.76 2.20 28.51
CA ALA A 27 -3.31 2.23 28.69
C ALA A 27 -2.92 1.26 29.82
N GLY A 28 -2.05 0.29 29.50
CA GLY A 28 -1.57 -0.72 30.44
C GLY A 28 -0.13 -1.09 30.11
N VAL A 29 0.79 -0.34 30.72
CA VAL A 29 2.17 -0.68 31.09
C VAL A 29 3.00 -1.63 30.20
N VAL A 30 4.02 -1.02 29.59
CA VAL A 30 5.23 -1.69 29.08
C VAL A 30 5.96 -2.44 30.21
N SER A 31 6.36 -3.68 29.93
CA SER A 31 7.46 -4.37 30.62
C SER A 31 8.27 -5.12 29.57
N PRO A 32 9.57 -4.83 29.37
CA PRO A 32 10.38 -5.54 28.39
C PRO A 32 10.91 -6.85 28.99
N THR A 33 10.38 -7.98 28.54
CA THR A 33 10.98 -9.31 28.77
C THR A 33 12.19 -9.48 27.84
N PRO A 34 13.41 -9.73 28.34
CA PRO A 34 14.54 -10.08 27.49
C PRO A 34 14.39 -11.53 27.04
N GLY A 35 14.24 -11.78 25.74
CA GLY A 35 14.41 -13.11 25.16
C GLY A 35 13.15 -13.82 24.65
N ALA A 36 12.18 -13.09 24.11
CA ALA A 36 11.16 -13.70 23.25
C ALA A 36 11.48 -13.40 21.78
N MET A 37 11.92 -14.43 21.07
CA MET A 37 11.85 -14.56 19.62
C MET A 37 10.62 -13.84 19.05
N LEU A 38 10.83 -12.85 18.18
CA LEU A 38 9.76 -12.17 17.48
C LEU A 38 9.11 -13.18 16.53
N ALA A 39 7.98 -13.76 16.94
CA ALA A 39 7.03 -14.31 16.00
C ALA A 39 6.55 -13.17 15.08
N PRO A 40 6.28 -13.43 13.78
CA PRO A 40 5.73 -12.39 12.92
C PRO A 40 4.36 -12.00 13.49
N THR A 41 4.28 -10.83 14.10
CA THR A 41 3.01 -10.24 14.53
C THR A 41 2.17 -10.05 13.28
N SER A 42 1.04 -10.74 13.22
CA SER A 42 -0.01 -10.53 12.23
C SER A 42 -0.63 -9.15 12.48
N VAL A 43 -0.03 -8.13 11.88
CA VAL A 43 -0.65 -6.82 11.75
C VAL A 43 -1.52 -6.88 10.49
N GLN A 44 -2.81 -7.16 10.65
CA GLN A 44 -3.77 -6.76 9.62
C GLN A 44 -3.97 -5.25 9.70
N ALA A 45 -3.04 -4.51 9.10
CA ALA A 45 -3.25 -3.14 8.67
C ALA A 45 -3.63 -3.16 7.19
N GLN A 46 -4.48 -2.23 6.79
CA GLN A 46 -5.24 -2.24 5.54
C GLN A 46 -4.33 -2.40 4.31
N THR A 47 -4.85 -3.08 3.26
CA THR A 47 -4.13 -3.60 2.09
C THR A 47 -3.53 -2.49 1.23
N ILE A 48 -2.41 -1.94 1.69
CA ILE A 48 -1.45 -1.25 0.85
C ILE A 48 -0.55 -2.33 0.25
N THR A 49 -0.17 -2.20 -1.02
CA THR A 49 0.77 -3.08 -1.74
C THR A 49 1.88 -3.59 -0.81
N ASN A 50 2.00 -4.91 -0.75
CA ASN A 50 3.07 -5.52 0.03
C ASN A 50 4.36 -5.53 -0.79
N CYS A 51 5.32 -4.67 -0.41
CA CYS A 51 6.62 -4.54 -1.05
C CYS A 51 7.47 -5.81 -1.00
N VAL A 52 7.13 -6.79 -0.16
CA VAL A 52 7.76 -8.12 -0.12
C VAL A 52 7.32 -8.99 -1.30
N THR A 53 6.12 -8.74 -1.85
CA THR A 53 5.53 -9.57 -2.93
C THR A 53 5.68 -8.94 -4.32
N GLN A 54 6.26 -7.75 -4.40
CA GLN A 54 6.48 -7.08 -5.67
C GLN A 54 7.65 -7.72 -6.43
N THR A 55 7.48 -7.90 -7.73
CA THR A 55 8.43 -8.62 -8.59
C THR A 55 9.14 -7.72 -9.58
N ALA A 56 8.90 -6.41 -9.49
CA ALA A 56 9.24 -5.46 -10.53
C ALA A 56 10.49 -4.65 -10.20
N VAL A 57 10.68 -4.31 -8.93
CA VAL A 57 11.77 -3.47 -8.41
C VAL A 57 12.26 -4.01 -7.06
N THR A 58 13.25 -3.38 -6.43
CA THR A 58 13.71 -3.78 -5.09
C THR A 58 12.71 -3.38 -4.01
N GLU A 59 12.68 -4.12 -2.89
CA GLU A 59 11.80 -3.81 -1.75
C GLU A 59 11.97 -2.36 -1.29
N THR A 60 13.21 -1.90 -1.18
CA THR A 60 13.56 -0.52 -0.80
C THR A 60 12.94 0.52 -1.75
N GLU A 61 13.00 0.30 -3.07
CA GLU A 61 12.39 1.23 -4.03
C GLU A 61 10.86 1.29 -3.87
N CYS A 62 10.20 0.17 -3.60
CA CYS A 62 8.77 0.15 -3.32
C CYS A 62 8.42 0.89 -2.02
N GLU A 63 9.19 0.68 -0.95
CA GLU A 63 8.99 1.39 0.32
C GLU A 63 9.22 2.89 0.18
N ALA A 64 10.23 3.30 -0.59
CA ALA A 64 10.50 4.71 -0.90
C ALA A 64 9.32 5.38 -1.61
N LEU A 65 8.74 4.71 -2.61
CA LEU A 65 7.56 5.21 -3.33
C LEU A 65 6.32 5.24 -2.42
N LEU A 66 6.11 4.24 -1.59
CA LEU A 66 5.00 4.26 -0.64
C LEU A 66 5.16 5.36 0.42
N ALA A 67 6.39 5.62 0.86
CA ALA A 67 6.71 6.75 1.72
C ALA A 67 6.35 8.07 1.02
N LEU A 68 6.63 8.22 -0.27
CA LEU A 68 6.22 9.41 -1.04
C LEU A 68 4.70 9.54 -1.10
N TYR A 69 4.00 8.45 -1.40
CA TYR A 69 2.55 8.41 -1.47
C TYR A 69 1.92 8.89 -0.15
N THR A 70 2.37 8.34 0.96
CA THR A 70 1.84 8.70 2.30
C THR A 70 2.25 10.10 2.75
N ALA A 71 3.49 10.53 2.49
CA ALA A 71 4.01 11.82 2.94
C ALA A 71 3.48 13.02 2.14
N THR A 72 2.94 12.79 0.94
CA THR A 72 2.46 13.85 0.05
C THR A 72 0.97 13.77 -0.27
N ASP A 73 0.20 13.13 0.64
CA ASP A 73 -1.26 13.06 0.58
C ASP A 73 -1.79 12.34 -0.67
N GLY A 74 -1.22 11.16 -0.94
CA GLY A 74 -1.46 10.30 -2.11
C GLY A 74 -2.91 10.02 -2.44
N ASP A 75 -3.77 9.93 -1.42
CA ASP A 75 -5.20 9.70 -1.60
C ASP A 75 -5.91 10.89 -2.28
N ASN A 76 -5.31 12.09 -2.23
CA ASN A 76 -5.83 13.34 -2.80
C ASN A 76 -5.05 13.83 -4.04
N TRP A 77 -4.16 13.00 -4.59
CA TRP A 77 -3.50 13.30 -5.86
C TRP A 77 -4.50 13.35 -7.01
N ALA A 78 -4.18 14.13 -8.04
CA ALA A 78 -5.04 14.23 -9.22
C ALA A 78 -5.15 12.88 -9.96
N ASN A 79 -4.08 12.09 -9.93
CA ASN A 79 -4.03 10.73 -10.45
C ASN A 79 -3.11 9.87 -9.57
N ASN A 80 -3.71 8.92 -8.84
CA ASN A 80 -3.05 7.91 -8.02
C ASN A 80 -3.33 6.49 -8.51
N THR A 81 -3.60 6.32 -9.80
CA THR A 81 -3.96 5.01 -10.37
C THR A 81 -2.93 3.95 -10.00
N SER A 82 -3.43 2.85 -9.42
CA SER A 82 -2.69 1.66 -8.96
C SER A 82 -1.73 1.85 -7.78
N TRP A 83 -1.47 3.09 -7.34
CA TRP A 83 -0.61 3.36 -6.19
C TRP A 83 -1.13 2.65 -4.94
N GLY A 84 -0.30 1.81 -4.33
CA GLY A 84 -0.65 1.04 -3.13
C GLY A 84 -1.74 -0.02 -3.32
N GLN A 85 -2.23 -0.26 -4.54
CA GLN A 85 -3.26 -1.27 -4.82
C GLN A 85 -2.71 -2.49 -5.58
N ASP A 86 -1.73 -2.25 -6.46
CA ASP A 86 -1.11 -3.28 -7.28
C ASP A 86 0.27 -3.67 -6.71
N ASN A 87 0.57 -4.97 -6.71
CA ASN A 87 1.87 -5.52 -6.31
C ASN A 87 2.96 -5.25 -7.35
N TYR A 88 2.61 -4.75 -8.52
CA TYR A 88 3.53 -4.40 -9.59
C TYR A 88 3.75 -2.89 -9.64
N VAL A 89 4.79 -2.39 -8.96
CA VAL A 89 5.11 -0.95 -8.83
C VAL A 89 5.19 -0.23 -10.18
N CYS A 90 5.67 -0.91 -11.22
CA CYS A 90 5.82 -0.32 -12.55
C CYS A 90 4.50 -0.12 -13.29
N SER A 91 3.35 -0.57 -12.75
CA SER A 91 2.01 -0.21 -13.27
C SER A 91 1.48 1.08 -12.67
N TRP A 92 2.14 1.63 -11.65
CA TRP A 92 1.67 2.83 -10.96
C TRP A 92 1.81 4.05 -11.87
N TYR A 93 0.83 4.94 -11.76
CA TYR A 93 0.84 6.15 -12.58
C TYR A 93 2.12 6.97 -12.34
N GLY A 94 2.76 7.38 -13.45
CA GLY A 94 3.95 8.23 -13.41
C GLY A 94 5.25 7.46 -13.15
N ILE A 95 5.22 6.14 -13.00
CA ILE A 95 6.41 5.31 -12.77
C ILE A 95 6.85 4.66 -14.08
N THR A 96 8.15 4.71 -14.37
CA THR A 96 8.80 3.88 -15.39
C THR A 96 9.88 3.05 -14.74
N CYS A 97 9.91 1.77 -15.06
CA CYS A 97 10.97 0.87 -14.63
C CYS A 97 11.79 0.38 -15.83
N THR A 98 13.07 0.13 -15.61
CA THR A 98 13.97 -0.49 -16.59
C THR A 98 14.89 -1.44 -15.85
N ASP A 99 15.07 -2.65 -16.39
CA ASP A 99 15.97 -3.67 -15.84
C ASP A 99 15.78 -3.99 -14.35
N GLY A 100 14.54 -3.88 -13.85
CA GLY A 100 14.22 -4.19 -12.47
C GLY A 100 14.45 -3.04 -11.47
N SER A 101 14.57 -1.80 -11.94
CA SER A 101 14.70 -0.61 -11.10
C SER A 101 13.82 0.53 -11.62
N VAL A 102 13.47 1.45 -10.73
CA VAL A 102 12.73 2.67 -11.07
C VAL A 102 13.68 3.66 -11.72
N THR A 103 13.43 3.98 -12.99
CA THR A 103 14.28 4.90 -13.77
C THR A 103 13.61 6.25 -14.03
N SER A 104 12.29 6.34 -13.88
CA SER A 104 11.59 7.62 -13.96
C SER A 104 10.40 7.67 -13.01
N LEU A 105 10.23 8.83 -12.37
CA LEU A 105 9.09 9.18 -11.56
C LEU A 105 8.59 10.57 -11.98
N ASN A 106 7.42 10.61 -12.62
CA ASN A 106 6.80 11.84 -13.10
C ASN A 106 5.41 12.02 -12.50
N LEU A 107 5.32 12.89 -11.49
CA LEU A 107 4.09 13.30 -10.84
C LEU A 107 3.85 14.82 -11.01
N GLY A 108 4.31 15.37 -12.13
CA GLY A 108 4.15 16.78 -12.46
C GLY A 108 2.68 17.19 -12.46
N SER A 109 2.36 18.31 -11.82
CA SER A 109 0.99 18.82 -11.69
C SER A 109 0.00 17.84 -11.06
N ASN A 110 0.47 16.90 -10.22
CA ASN A 110 -0.38 15.85 -9.62
C ASN A 110 -0.92 16.20 -8.22
N ASN A 111 -0.86 17.49 -7.83
CA ASN A 111 -1.37 17.99 -6.54
C ASN A 111 -0.71 17.34 -5.30
N LEU A 112 0.61 17.11 -5.34
CA LEU A 112 1.35 16.62 -4.19
C LEU A 112 1.32 17.65 -3.07
N SER A 113 0.92 17.24 -1.87
CA SER A 113 0.78 18.13 -0.71
C SER A 113 1.45 17.51 0.51
N GLY A 114 2.48 18.17 1.04
CA GLY A 114 3.24 17.66 2.18
C GLY A 114 4.74 17.83 1.99
N SER A 115 5.52 16.87 2.47
CA SER A 115 6.99 16.90 2.42
C SER A 115 7.53 15.74 1.60
N ILE A 116 8.61 15.97 0.86
CA ILE A 116 9.29 14.92 0.12
C ILE A 116 10.12 14.07 1.11
N PRO A 117 9.87 12.75 1.20
CA PRO A 117 10.61 11.87 2.12
C PRO A 117 12.06 11.67 1.64
N ALA A 118 12.98 11.51 2.59
CA ALA A 118 14.39 11.26 2.28
C ALA A 118 14.62 9.91 1.59
N GLN A 119 13.74 8.93 1.85
CA GLN A 119 13.73 7.60 1.25
C GLN A 119 13.61 7.64 -0.27
N LEU A 120 13.14 8.75 -0.86
CA LEU A 120 13.17 8.91 -2.31
C LEU A 120 14.60 8.87 -2.89
N GLY A 121 15.61 9.10 -2.04
CA GLY A 121 17.01 8.90 -2.37
C GLY A 121 17.41 7.44 -2.62
N ASP A 122 16.61 6.47 -2.18
CA ASP A 122 16.86 5.04 -2.44
C ASP A 122 16.45 4.62 -3.87
N LEU A 123 15.88 5.54 -4.65
CA LEU A 123 15.62 5.36 -6.08
C LEU A 123 16.88 5.72 -6.90
N ASP A 124 17.95 4.93 -6.71
CA ASP A 124 19.31 5.22 -7.19
C ASP A 124 19.44 5.39 -8.72
N GLN A 125 18.48 4.85 -9.47
CA GLN A 125 18.51 4.78 -10.93
C GLN A 125 17.64 5.84 -11.63
N LEU A 126 17.07 6.79 -10.88
CA LEU A 126 16.33 7.91 -11.44
C LEU A 126 17.22 8.81 -12.31
N THR A 127 16.75 9.14 -13.51
CA THR A 127 17.44 9.99 -14.50
C THR A 127 16.67 11.25 -14.86
#